data_AF-A0A8T1SNU1-F1
#
_entry.id   AF-A0A8T1SNU1-F1
#
_cell.length_a   1.000
_cell.length_b   1.000
_cell.length_c   1.000
_cell.angle_alpha   90.00
_cell.angle_beta   90.00
_cell.angle_gamma   90.00
#
_symmetry.space_group_name_H-M   'P 1'
#
loop_
_entity.id
_entity.type
_entity.pdbx_description
1 polymer ?
#
loop_
_entity_poly.entity_id
_entity_poly.type
_entity_poly.pdbx_seq_one_letter_code
_entity_poly.pdbx_strand_id
1 'polypeptide(L)'
;AFSPTRKCSSLPPAPSGLVRPTIPRAFLSDLCPGRMAPAKKGGEKKKGRSAINEVVTREYTINIHKRIHGVGFKKRAPRALKEIRKFAMKEMGTPDVRIDTRLNKAVWAKGIRNVPYRIRVRLSRKRNEDEDSPNKLYTLVTYVPVTTFKSLQTVNVDEN
;
A
#
# COMPACT_ATOMS: atom_id res chain seq x y z
N ALA A 1 -29.39 7.34 -54.73
CA ALA A 1 -30.54 6.41 -54.75
C ALA A 1 -30.31 5.32 -53.71
N PHE A 2 -31.33 5.05 -52.89
CA PHE A 2 -31.55 3.87 -52.05
C PHE A 2 -30.59 3.57 -50.87
N SER A 3 -30.97 4.02 -49.68
CA SER A 3 -31.21 3.09 -48.55
C SER A 3 -32.59 2.42 -48.76
N PRO A 4 -32.88 1.19 -48.28
CA PRO A 4 -33.22 1.02 -46.86
C PRO A 4 -33.01 -0.39 -46.24
N THR A 5 -32.94 -0.39 -44.91
CA THR A 5 -33.54 -1.32 -43.92
C THR A 5 -33.72 -2.82 -44.19
N ARG A 6 -33.37 -3.64 -43.18
CA ARG A 6 -34.22 -4.66 -42.50
C ARG A 6 -33.42 -5.26 -41.33
N LYS A 7 -33.79 -5.05 -40.07
CA LYS A 7 -34.94 -5.50 -39.24
C LYS A 7 -34.58 -6.71 -38.38
N CYS A 8 -34.92 -6.56 -37.10
CA CYS A 8 -34.69 -7.40 -35.95
C CYS A 8 -35.34 -8.79 -36.01
N SER A 9 -34.73 -9.75 -35.33
CA SER A 9 -35.33 -10.88 -34.59
C SER A 9 -34.19 -11.58 -33.84
N SER A 10 -34.27 -12.07 -32.60
CA SER A 10 -35.27 -12.14 -31.55
C SER A 10 -34.51 -12.70 -30.32
N LEU A 11 -34.60 -12.04 -29.17
CA LEU A 11 -34.11 -12.58 -27.89
C LEU A 11 -34.96 -13.77 -27.45
N PRO A 12 -34.39 -14.85 -26.88
CA PRO A 12 -35.18 -15.88 -26.21
C PRO A 12 -35.68 -15.41 -24.83
N PRO A 13 -36.90 -15.81 -24.42
CA PRO A 13 -37.52 -15.40 -23.16
C PRO A 13 -36.97 -16.14 -21.93
N ALA A 14 -37.02 -15.46 -20.78
CA ALA A 14 -36.67 -15.99 -19.47
C ALA A 14 -37.68 -17.03 -18.95
N PRO A 15 -37.26 -18.07 -18.23
CA PRO A 15 -38.17 -19.02 -17.61
C PRO A 15 -38.78 -18.47 -16.31
N SER A 16 -40.10 -18.36 -16.30
CA SER A 16 -40.96 -18.23 -15.13
C SER A 16 -41.12 -19.61 -14.45
N GLY A 17 -40.81 -19.71 -13.16
CA GLY A 17 -40.99 -20.96 -12.41
C GLY A 17 -40.61 -20.83 -10.94
N LEU A 18 -41.44 -20.11 -10.17
CA LEU A 18 -41.46 -20.15 -8.72
C LEU A 18 -42.05 -21.49 -8.26
N VAL A 19 -41.26 -22.30 -7.55
CA VAL A 19 -41.79 -23.35 -6.68
C VAL A 19 -40.96 -23.37 -5.39
N ARG A 20 -41.56 -22.91 -4.28
CA ARG A 20 -41.17 -23.26 -2.91
C ARG A 20 -42.30 -24.13 -2.36
N PRO A 21 -42.00 -25.29 -1.76
CA PRO A 21 -42.22 -25.45 -0.31
C PRO A 21 -41.17 -26.46 0.27
N THR A 22 -40.95 -26.76 1.55
CA THR A 22 -41.45 -26.41 2.89
C THR A 22 -40.42 -27.08 3.83
N ILE A 23 -39.73 -26.35 4.70
CA ILE A 23 -38.86 -26.97 5.74
C ILE A 23 -39.72 -27.11 7.01
N PRO A 24 -39.88 -28.31 7.59
CA PRO A 24 -40.72 -28.50 8.75
C PRO A 24 -40.13 -27.82 9.99
N ARG A 25 -41.03 -27.20 10.76
CA ARG A 25 -40.79 -26.47 12.01
C ARG A 25 -41.16 -27.38 13.17
N ALA A 26 -40.18 -28.05 13.76
CA ALA A 26 -40.22 -28.72 15.07
C ALA A 26 -38.75 -29.17 15.33
N PHE A 27 -38.12 -29.07 16.49
CA PHE A 27 -38.58 -29.11 17.86
C PHE A 27 -37.58 -28.33 18.73
N LEU A 28 -38.10 -27.86 19.85
CA LEU A 28 -37.47 -27.02 20.85
C LEU A 28 -36.48 -27.81 21.72
N SER A 29 -35.52 -27.07 22.29
CA SER A 29 -34.81 -27.29 23.56
C SER A 29 -33.92 -28.54 23.74
N ASP A 30 -32.61 -28.30 23.81
CA ASP A 30 -31.83 -28.75 24.96
C ASP A 30 -30.77 -27.71 25.34
N LEU A 31 -30.76 -27.38 26.62
CA LEU A 31 -29.91 -26.44 27.32
C LEU A 31 -28.51 -27.03 27.54
N CYS A 32 -27.44 -26.26 27.33
CA CYS A 32 -26.36 -26.10 28.32
C CYS A 32 -25.32 -25.02 27.92
N PRO A 33 -24.58 -24.46 28.90
CA PRO A 33 -24.24 -23.04 28.95
C PRO A 33 -22.80 -22.72 28.55
N GLY A 34 -22.58 -21.43 28.26
CA GLY A 34 -21.35 -20.74 28.67
C GLY A 34 -20.10 -20.95 27.80
N ARG A 35 -19.96 -20.13 26.76
CA ARG A 35 -18.63 -19.69 26.34
C ARG A 35 -18.67 -18.18 26.08
N MET A 36 -18.35 -17.42 27.13
CA MET A 36 -18.19 -15.96 27.11
C MET A 36 -17.22 -15.54 26.01
N ALA A 37 -17.70 -14.66 25.12
CA ALA A 37 -16.84 -13.89 24.24
C ALA A 37 -16.01 -12.91 25.09
N PRO A 38 -14.68 -12.80 24.92
CA PRO A 38 -13.94 -11.74 25.57
C PRO A 38 -14.32 -10.40 24.95
N ALA A 39 -15.05 -9.58 25.72
CA ALA A 39 -15.24 -8.17 25.44
C ALA A 39 -13.86 -7.50 25.34
N LYS A 40 -13.45 -7.09 24.13
CA LYS A 40 -12.28 -6.23 24.00
C LYS A 40 -12.63 -4.84 24.51
N LYS A 41 -12.10 -4.56 25.71
CA LYS A 41 -11.89 -3.23 26.30
C LYS A 41 -11.69 -2.17 25.21
N GLY A 42 -12.47 -1.09 25.33
CA GLY A 42 -12.29 0.14 24.57
C GLY A 42 -10.84 0.57 24.62
N GLY A 43 -10.20 0.59 23.45
CA GLY A 43 -8.85 1.11 23.29
C GLY A 43 -8.87 2.62 23.50
N GLU A 44 -7.98 3.07 24.38
CA GLU A 44 -7.65 4.47 24.62
C GLU A 44 -7.74 5.31 23.34
N LYS A 45 -8.46 6.44 23.42
CA LYS A 45 -8.31 7.53 22.47
C LYS A 45 -6.83 7.89 22.43
N LYS A 46 -6.16 7.52 21.34
CA LYS A 46 -4.78 7.92 21.08
C LYS A 46 -4.69 9.44 21.21
N LYS A 47 -3.90 9.88 22.19
CA LYS A 47 -3.39 11.24 22.38
C LYS A 47 -3.18 11.88 21.00
N GLY A 48 -3.81 13.03 20.76
CA GLY A 48 -3.79 13.70 19.45
C GLY A 48 -2.37 13.74 18.89
N ARG A 49 -2.18 13.27 17.65
CA ARG A 49 -0.89 13.34 16.98
C ARG A 49 -0.46 14.81 16.96
N SER A 50 0.55 15.16 17.75
CA SER A 50 1.09 16.51 17.80
C SER A 50 1.66 16.93 16.45
N ALA A 51 1.62 18.23 16.14
CA ALA A 51 2.14 18.82 14.89
C ALA A 51 3.61 18.47 14.61
N ILE A 52 4.41 18.23 15.64
CA ILE A 52 5.81 17.77 15.53
C ILE A 52 5.88 16.39 14.87
N ASN A 53 4.89 15.53 15.10
CA ASN A 53 4.85 14.26 14.39
C ASN A 53 4.57 14.47 12.91
N GLU A 54 3.96 15.57 12.47
CA GLU A 54 3.52 15.79 11.09
C GLU A 54 4.70 15.96 10.12
N VAL A 55 5.71 16.75 10.49
CA VAL A 55 6.92 16.93 9.68
C VAL A 55 8.03 16.09 10.32
N VAL A 56 8.43 15.04 9.62
CA VAL A 56 9.38 14.06 10.14
C VAL A 56 10.34 13.70 9.04
N THR A 57 11.64 13.72 9.34
CA THR A 57 12.64 13.14 8.46
C THR A 57 13.44 12.05 9.15
N ARG A 58 13.60 10.94 8.43
CA ARG A 58 14.23 9.73 8.96
C ARG A 58 15.04 9.04 7.89
N GLU A 59 16.17 8.51 8.29
CA GLU A 59 16.99 7.65 7.47
C GLU A 59 16.75 6.18 7.77
N TYR A 60 16.49 5.43 6.71
CA TYR A 60 16.23 4.01 6.76
C TYR A 60 17.18 3.27 5.83
N THR A 61 17.55 2.06 6.23
CA THR A 61 18.20 1.10 5.33
C THR A 61 17.15 0.10 4.85
N ILE A 62 16.77 0.19 3.57
CA ILE A 62 15.81 -0.73 2.96
C ILE A 62 16.55 -1.97 2.48
N ASN A 63 16.17 -3.14 2.98
CA ASN A 63 16.60 -4.41 2.42
C ASN A 63 15.71 -4.77 1.21
N ILE A 64 16.23 -4.53 0.01
CA ILE A 64 15.54 -4.79 -1.25
C ILE A 64 15.63 -6.26 -1.63
N HIS A 65 16.77 -6.91 -1.34
CA HIS A 65 17.01 -8.31 -1.70
C HIS A 65 15.91 -9.24 -1.18
N LYS A 66 15.48 -9.07 0.07
CA LYS A 66 14.38 -9.84 0.66
C LYS A 66 13.03 -9.61 -0.03
N ARG A 67 12.79 -8.41 -0.56
CA ARG A 67 11.50 -8.02 -1.17
C ARG A 67 11.39 -8.43 -2.63
N ILE A 68 12.52 -8.56 -3.32
CA ILE A 68 12.58 -8.97 -4.73
C ILE A 68 12.97 -10.45 -4.91
N HIS A 69 13.00 -11.21 -3.82
CA HIS A 69 13.27 -12.64 -3.85
C HIS A 69 12.18 -13.36 -4.68
N GLY A 70 12.58 -14.28 -5.56
CA GLY A 70 11.66 -15.01 -6.45
C GLY A 70 11.03 -14.20 -7.59
N VAL A 71 11.37 -12.91 -7.76
CA VAL A 71 10.85 -12.08 -8.86
C VAL A 71 11.66 -12.32 -10.14
N GLY A 72 10.96 -12.50 -11.27
CA GLY A 72 11.59 -12.65 -12.58
C GLY A 72 12.51 -11.46 -12.95
N PHE A 73 13.62 -11.76 -13.63
CA PHE A 73 14.72 -10.80 -13.84
C PHE A 73 14.30 -9.48 -14.51
N LYS A 74 13.43 -9.55 -15.51
CA LYS A 74 12.92 -8.36 -16.24
C LYS A 74 12.02 -7.45 -15.38
N LYS A 75 11.58 -7.90 -14.20
CA LYS A 75 10.67 -7.16 -13.34
C LYS A 75 11.33 -6.69 -12.03
N ARG A 76 12.62 -6.98 -11.81
CA ARG A 76 13.29 -6.70 -10.52
C ARG A 76 13.39 -5.22 -10.19
N ALA A 77 14.02 -4.40 -11.03
CA ALA A 77 14.13 -2.95 -10.81
C ALA A 77 12.77 -2.23 -10.68
N PRO A 78 11.79 -2.43 -11.60
CA PRO A 78 10.48 -1.79 -11.43
C PRO A 78 9.74 -2.30 -10.19
N ARG A 79 9.94 -3.56 -9.78
CA ARG A 79 9.35 -4.07 -8.54
C ARG A 79 10.02 -3.49 -7.30
N ALA A 80 11.33 -3.27 -7.32
CA ALA A 80 12.06 -2.63 -6.25
C ALA A 80 11.55 -1.20 -5.99
N LEU A 81 11.31 -0.41 -7.05
CA LEU A 81 10.71 0.93 -6.91
C LEU A 81 9.32 0.88 -6.26
N LYS A 82 8.46 -0.07 -6.70
CA LYS A 82 7.13 -0.26 -6.09
C LYS A 82 7.24 -0.65 -4.61
N GLU A 83 8.24 -1.46 -4.26
CA GLU A 83 8.51 -1.85 -2.87
C GLU A 83 9.05 -0.71 -2.01
N ILE A 84 9.87 0.19 -2.59
CA ILE A 84 10.31 1.41 -1.91
C ILE A 84 9.11 2.33 -1.64
N ARG A 85 8.19 2.50 -2.60
CA ARG A 85 6.94 3.27 -2.39
C ARG A 85 6.12 2.66 -1.26
N LYS A 86 5.89 1.34 -1.29
CA LYS A 86 5.15 0.63 -0.23
C LYS A 86 5.81 0.78 1.14
N PHE A 87 7.15 0.79 1.19
CA PHE A 87 7.87 1.01 2.43
C PHE A 87 7.63 2.43 2.98
N ALA A 88 7.75 3.45 2.13
CA ALA A 88 7.50 4.84 2.52
C ALA A 88 6.04 5.05 2.98
N MET A 89 5.07 4.48 2.26
CA MET A 89 3.65 4.52 2.67
C MET A 89 3.43 3.87 4.03
N LYS A 90 4.11 2.75 4.33
CA LYS A 90 3.97 2.03 5.60
C LYS A 90 4.58 2.79 6.78
N GLU A 91 5.77 3.35 6.61
CA GLU A 91 6.50 4.04 7.69
C GLU A 91 5.93 5.44 7.97
N MET A 92 5.63 6.21 6.90
CA MET A 92 5.18 7.60 7.03
C MET A 92 3.65 7.73 7.05
N GLY A 93 2.92 6.72 6.59
CA GLY A 93 1.45 6.72 6.57
C GLY A 93 0.84 7.69 5.56
N THR A 94 1.59 8.16 4.56
CA THR A 94 1.06 9.03 3.50
C THR A 94 0.75 8.23 2.24
N PRO A 95 -0.37 8.53 1.55
CA PRO A 95 -0.68 7.91 0.26
C PRO A 95 0.17 8.50 -0.86
N ASP A 96 0.50 9.79 -0.83
CA ASP A 96 1.40 10.42 -1.80
C ASP A 96 2.88 10.18 -1.42
N VAL A 97 3.61 9.56 -2.35
CA VAL A 97 5.04 9.24 -2.22
C VAL A 97 5.74 9.60 -3.52
N ARG A 98 6.63 10.59 -3.42
CA ARG A 98 7.45 11.10 -4.50
C ARG A 98 8.86 10.54 -4.39
N ILE A 99 9.30 9.83 -5.43
CA ILE A 99 10.65 9.26 -5.49
C ILE A 99 11.56 10.25 -6.20
N ASP A 100 12.66 10.61 -5.55
CA ASP A 100 13.68 11.45 -6.17
C ASP A 100 14.37 10.73 -7.35
N THR A 101 14.75 11.51 -8.35
CA THR A 101 15.45 11.03 -9.54
C THR A 101 16.80 10.41 -9.20
N ARG A 102 17.51 10.89 -8.18
CA ARG A 102 18.80 10.30 -7.74
C ARG A 102 18.61 8.89 -7.20
N LEU A 103 17.56 8.66 -6.41
CA LEU A 103 17.21 7.33 -5.94
C LEU A 103 16.81 6.41 -7.09
N ASN A 104 16.07 6.92 -8.06
CA ASN A 104 15.76 6.16 -9.26
C ASN A 104 17.05 5.73 -10.00
N LYS A 105 17.97 6.66 -10.24
CA LYS A 105 19.27 6.36 -10.86
C LYS A 105 20.06 5.30 -10.07
N ALA A 106 20.10 5.41 -8.73
CA ALA A 106 20.81 4.44 -7.90
C ALA A 106 20.21 3.02 -7.96
N VAL A 107 18.87 2.90 -8.02
CA VAL A 107 18.19 1.61 -8.18
C VAL A 107 18.47 0.98 -9.54
N TRP A 108 18.56 1.80 -10.59
CA TRP A 108 18.79 1.37 -11.98
C TRP A 108 20.26 1.33 -12.40
N ALA A 109 21.21 1.72 -11.54
CA ALA A 109 22.63 1.88 -11.88
C ALA A 109 23.29 0.62 -12.46
N LYS A 110 22.87 -0.56 -12.02
CA LYS A 110 23.38 -1.87 -12.48
C LYS A 110 22.45 -2.56 -13.49
N GLY A 111 21.46 -1.83 -14.02
CA GLY A 111 20.44 -2.34 -14.93
C GLY A 111 19.29 -3.07 -14.24
N ILE A 112 18.47 -3.76 -15.03
CA ILE A 112 17.17 -4.28 -14.60
C ILE A 112 17.26 -5.52 -13.69
N ARG A 113 18.30 -6.35 -13.87
CA ARG A 113 18.46 -7.66 -13.20
C ARG A 113 19.15 -7.54 -11.83
N ASN A 114 20.07 -6.59 -11.70
CA ASN A 114 21.06 -6.53 -10.62
C ASN A 114 20.83 -5.34 -9.69
N VAL A 115 19.63 -5.27 -9.10
CA VAL A 115 19.27 -4.20 -8.15
C VAL A 115 20.17 -4.27 -6.90
N PRO A 116 20.61 -3.12 -6.32
CA PRO A 116 21.33 -3.12 -5.05
C PRO A 116 20.58 -3.87 -3.95
N TYR A 117 21.29 -4.68 -3.16
CA TYR A 117 20.67 -5.49 -2.11
C TYR A 117 20.10 -4.67 -0.97
N ARG A 118 20.81 -3.60 -0.59
CA ARG A 118 20.43 -2.65 0.45
C ARG A 118 20.62 -1.24 -0.10
N ILE A 119 19.70 -0.34 0.23
CA ILE A 119 19.80 1.08 -0.12
C ILE A 119 19.51 1.89 1.14
N ARG A 120 20.34 2.91 1.39
CA ARG A 120 20.08 3.93 2.42
C ARG A 120 19.25 5.03 1.80
N VAL A 121 18.13 5.33 2.44
CA VAL A 121 17.12 6.25 1.95
C VAL A 121 16.76 7.20 3.07
N ARG A 122 16.63 8.49 2.75
CA ARG A 122 16.03 9.48 3.65
C ARG A 122 14.59 9.70 3.22
N LEU A 123 13.67 9.51 4.16
CA LEU A 123 12.25 9.77 4.02
C LEU A 123 11.97 11.09 4.71
N SER A 124 11.54 12.10 3.94
CA SER A 124 11.10 13.38 4.48
C SER A 124 9.61 13.53 4.23
N ARG A 125 8.81 13.59 5.28
CA ARG A 125 7.39 13.93 5.18
C ARG A 125 7.25 15.44 5.28
N LYS A 126 6.76 16.07 4.21
CA LYS A 126 6.60 17.52 4.07
C LYS A 126 5.14 17.87 3.86
N ARG A 127 4.77 19.10 4.21
CA ARG A 127 3.45 19.67 3.89
C ARG A 127 3.42 20.05 2.42
N ASN A 128 2.30 19.78 1.77
CA ASN A 128 2.08 20.24 0.41
C ASN A 128 1.65 21.70 0.42
N GLU A 129 2.21 22.51 -0.47
CA GLU A 129 1.84 23.92 -0.64
C GLU A 129 0.73 24.09 -1.68
N ASP A 130 0.51 23.08 -2.52
CA ASP A 130 -0.48 23.15 -3.60
C ASP A 130 -1.92 22.89 -3.10
N GLU A 131 -2.77 23.91 -3.32
CA GLU A 131 -4.24 23.93 -3.30
C GLU A 131 -4.93 22.62 -3.71
N ASP A 132 -4.51 22.14 -4.88
CA ASP A 132 -5.29 21.22 -5.72
C ASP A 132 -5.17 19.74 -5.32
N SER A 133 -4.32 19.42 -4.34
CA SER A 133 -4.08 18.04 -3.94
C SER A 133 -5.01 17.59 -2.81
N PRO A 134 -5.62 16.39 -2.87
CA PRO A 134 -6.46 15.89 -1.79
C PRO A 134 -5.67 15.56 -0.50
N ASN A 135 -4.33 15.50 -0.59
CA ASN A 135 -3.46 15.09 0.50
C ASN A 135 -2.60 16.27 0.99
N LYS A 136 -2.79 16.67 2.25
CA LYS A 136 -2.02 17.76 2.88
C LYS A 136 -0.53 17.46 3.07
N LEU A 137 -0.15 16.18 3.08
CA LEU A 137 1.20 15.70 3.35
C LEU A 137 1.67 14.78 2.22
N TYR A 138 2.91 14.97 1.79
CA TYR A 138 3.59 14.06 0.88
C TYR A 138 4.90 13.56 1.50
N THR A 139 5.35 12.39 1.09
CA THR A 139 6.67 11.87 1.45
C THR A 139 7.60 11.97 0.26
N LEU A 140 8.69 12.73 0.42
CA LEU A 140 9.80 12.74 -0.51
C LEU A 140 10.84 11.70 -0.09
N VAL A 141 11.25 10.87 -1.05
CA VAL A 141 12.18 9.76 -0.83
C VAL A 141 13.48 10.08 -1.56
N THR A 142 14.54 10.39 -0.81
CA THR A 142 15.85 10.75 -1.35
C THR A 142 16.90 9.68 -1.09
N TYR A 143 17.90 9.60 -1.97
CA TYR A 143 19.01 8.66 -1.84
C TYR A 143 20.13 9.24 -0.98
N VAL A 144 20.60 8.48 0.00
CA VAL A 144 21.78 8.82 0.80
C VAL A 144 22.95 7.94 0.32
N PRO A 145 24.00 8.51 -0.27
CA PRO A 145 25.19 7.76 -0.63
C PRO A 145 25.92 7.32 0.64
N VAL A 146 26.22 6.03 0.73
CA VAL A 146 26.89 5.43 1.89
C VAL A 146 27.91 4.42 1.40
N THR A 147 29.10 4.43 2.01
CA THR A 147 30.18 3.49 1.71
C THR A 147 29.93 2.11 2.34
N THR A 148 29.49 2.07 3.61
CA THR A 148 29.25 0.82 4.35
C THR A 148 27.87 0.73 5.00
N PHE A 149 27.20 -0.43 4.90
CA PHE A 149 25.88 -0.69 5.51
C PHE A 149 25.93 -1.44 6.85
N LYS A 150 27.11 -1.55 7.46
CA LYS A 150 27.28 -2.17 8.78
C LYS A 150 26.80 -1.19 9.86
N SER A 151 26.19 -1.72 10.93
CA SER A 151 25.71 -0.97 12.12
C SER A 151 24.79 0.26 11.90
N LEU A 152 24.37 0.55 10.67
CA LEU A 152 23.47 1.67 10.38
C LEU A 152 22.03 1.36 10.82
N GLN A 153 21.65 1.93 11.96
CA GLN A 153 20.30 1.92 12.48
C GLN A 153 19.43 3.00 11.82
N THR A 154 18.15 3.00 12.14
CA THR A 154 17.24 4.08 11.74
C THR A 154 17.54 5.33 12.56
N VAL A 155 17.77 6.44 11.87
CA VAL A 155 18.16 7.70 12.52
C VAL A 155 17.12 8.75 12.17
N ASN A 156 16.64 9.50 13.17
CA ASN A 156 15.84 10.70 12.92
C ASN A 156 16.82 11.81 12.52
N VAL A 157 16.54 12.48 11.41
CA VAL A 157 17.34 13.62 10.97
C VAL A 157 16.52 14.87 11.21
N ASP A 158 17.11 15.84 11.87
CA ASP A 158 16.51 17.15 12.06
C ASP A 158 16.89 18.02 10.85
N GLU A 159 15.89 18.60 10.17
CA GLU A 159 16.13 19.63 9.17
C GLU A 159 16.38 20.94 9.95
N ASN A 160 17.66 21.27 10.20
CA ASN A 160 18.09 22.56 10.73
C ASN A 160 18.35 23.55 9.60
#